data_AF-A0A5C4IXX4-F1
#
_entry.id   AF-A0A5C4IXX4-F1
#
_cell.length_a   1.000
_cell.length_b   1.000
_cell.length_c   1.000
_cell.angle_alpha   90.00
_cell.angle_beta   90.00
_cell.angle_gamma   90.00
#
_symmetry.space_group_name_H-M   'P 1'
#
loop_
_entity.id
_entity.type
_entity.pdbx_description
1 polymer ?
#
loop_
_entity_poly.entity_id
_entity_poly.type
_entity_poly.pdbx_seq_one_letter_code
_entity_poly.pdbx_strand_id
1 'polypeptide(L)'
;MLRSHVQDAVSKGHSTITFGLKAYNESSMSWWKRFADDAYLRVQYNNPPLQPDTDTMFADPGTKCLPSGQAKSVNAVPTVYAYLKDPDAEDKNKVQGQFTLHWANNADGSDWGEKWTSALTPAKTTGSRFEQPLPPTIPQGTKIGWGVRAWDG
;
A
#
# COMPACT_ATOMS: atom_id res chain seq x y z
N MET A 1 17.19 15.96 -9.37
CA MET A 1 17.17 17.04 -10.39
C MET A 1 15.99 16.83 -11.35
N LEU A 2 16.04 15.89 -12.30
CA LEU A 2 14.94 15.68 -13.27
C LEU A 2 13.67 15.11 -12.62
N ARG A 3 13.79 13.99 -11.89
CA ARG A 3 12.67 13.35 -11.18
C ARG A 3 11.95 14.35 -10.25
N SER A 4 12.70 15.08 -9.43
CA SER A 4 12.16 16.07 -8.49
C SER A 4 11.44 17.22 -9.19
N HIS A 5 11.93 17.68 -10.34
CA HIS A 5 11.28 18.75 -11.11
C HIS A 5 9.99 18.26 -11.77
N VAL A 6 10.00 17.04 -12.33
CA VAL A 6 8.79 16.40 -12.89
C VAL A 6 7.75 16.17 -11.79
N GLN A 7 8.16 15.70 -10.62
CA GLN A 7 7.27 15.52 -9.46
C GLN A 7 6.67 16.84 -8.96
N ASP A 8 7.46 17.90 -8.86
CA ASP A 8 6.97 19.23 -8.47
C ASP A 8 5.98 19.79 -9.50
N ALA A 9 6.28 19.63 -10.79
CA ALA A 9 5.40 20.08 -11.87
C ALA A 9 4.04 19.34 -11.86
N VAL A 10 4.06 18.02 -11.66
CA VAL A 10 2.85 17.19 -11.51
C VAL A 10 2.08 17.59 -10.25
N SER A 11 2.76 17.76 -9.11
CA SER A 11 2.12 18.11 -7.82
C SER A 11 1.41 19.46 -7.86
N LYS A 12 1.92 20.40 -8.66
CA LYS A 12 1.33 21.73 -8.86
C LYS A 12 0.30 21.77 -10.00
N GLY A 13 0.04 20.65 -10.67
CA GLY A 13 -0.96 20.55 -11.74
C GLY A 13 -0.56 21.28 -13.02
N HIS A 14 0.74 21.43 -13.30
CA HIS A 14 1.19 22.06 -14.54
C HIS A 14 0.84 21.17 -15.75
N SER A 15 0.20 21.77 -16.76
CA SER A 15 -0.15 21.08 -18.01
C SER A 15 1.06 20.85 -18.94
N THR A 16 2.19 21.50 -18.65
CA THR A 16 3.42 21.44 -19.47
C THR A 16 4.66 21.40 -18.59
N ILE A 17 5.64 20.58 -18.96
CA ILE A 17 6.97 20.54 -18.33
C ILE A 17 8.00 21.03 -19.36
N THR A 18 8.84 21.98 -18.99
CA THR A 18 9.88 22.53 -19.87
C THR A 18 11.25 22.02 -19.46
N PHE A 19 11.98 21.44 -20.42
CA PHE A 19 13.36 21.00 -20.23
C PHE A 19 14.32 21.99 -20.90
N GLY A 20 15.19 22.60 -20.10
CA GLY A 20 16.30 23.40 -20.60
C GLY A 20 17.55 22.53 -20.80
N LEU A 21 18.16 22.59 -21.99
CA LEU A 21 19.44 21.95 -22.25
C LEU A 21 20.55 22.99 -22.04
N LYS A 22 21.41 22.77 -21.04
CA LYS A 22 22.59 23.61 -20.82
C LYS A 22 23.78 23.10 -21.64
N ALA A 23 24.35 23.97 -22.48
CA ALA A 23 25.59 23.70 -23.23
C ALA A 23 26.80 23.68 -22.28
N TYR A 24 27.93 23.10 -22.72
CA TYR A 24 29.15 23.10 -21.90
C TYR A 24 29.74 24.52 -21.75
N ASN A 25 29.64 25.33 -22.81
CA ASN A 25 30.03 26.73 -22.82
C ASN A 25 29.00 27.51 -23.66
N GLU A 26 28.35 28.51 -23.07
CA GLU A 26 27.32 29.34 -23.72
C GLU A 26 27.89 30.63 -24.34
N SER A 27 29.19 30.89 -24.17
CA SER A 27 29.90 32.02 -24.78
C SER A 27 30.43 31.72 -26.19
N SER A 28 30.14 30.55 -26.74
CA SER A 28 30.59 30.11 -28.07
C SER A 28 29.49 29.33 -28.80
N MET A 29 29.24 29.65 -30.08
CA MET A 29 28.29 28.94 -30.94
C MET A 29 28.73 27.52 -31.33
N SER A 30 29.94 27.09 -30.95
CA SER A 30 30.47 25.76 -31.29
C SER A 30 29.82 24.62 -30.49
N TRP A 31 28.97 24.93 -29.50
CA TRP A 31 28.38 23.95 -28.60
C TRP A 31 26.86 24.10 -28.59
N TRP A 32 26.15 23.10 -29.13
CA TRP A 32 24.70 23.02 -29.06
C TRP A 32 24.29 21.59 -28.69
N LYS A 33 23.14 21.45 -28.02
CA LYS A 33 22.56 20.15 -27.66
C LYS A 33 21.17 20.07 -28.28
N ARG A 34 20.85 18.92 -28.85
CA ARG A 34 19.49 18.53 -29.22
C ARG A 34 19.12 17.23 -28.53
N PHE A 35 17.82 16.99 -28.41
CA PHE A 35 17.34 15.65 -28.19
C PHE A 35 17.69 14.80 -29.42
N ALA A 36 18.15 13.57 -29.18
CA ALA A 36 18.32 12.59 -30.23
C ALA A 36 16.95 12.17 -30.78
N ASP A 37 16.92 11.65 -32.00
CA ASP A 37 15.67 11.28 -32.67
C ASP A 37 14.95 10.09 -31.98
N ASP A 38 15.66 9.37 -31.11
CA ASP A 38 15.18 8.27 -30.26
C ASP A 38 14.97 8.67 -28.79
N ALA A 39 15.05 9.96 -28.46
CA ALA A 39 14.83 10.43 -27.09
C ALA A 39 13.34 10.39 -26.73
N TYR A 40 12.99 9.63 -25.69
CA TYR A 40 11.64 9.60 -25.11
C TYR A 40 11.68 9.89 -23.61
N LEU A 41 10.63 10.54 -23.11
CA LEU A 41 10.38 10.70 -21.69
C LEU A 41 9.33 9.67 -21.27
N ARG A 42 9.71 8.76 -20.36
CA ARG A 42 8.76 7.87 -19.69
C ARG A 42 8.53 8.37 -18.27
N VAL A 43 7.29 8.74 -17.97
CA VAL A 43 6.84 9.03 -16.60
C VAL A 43 6.11 7.80 -16.11
N GLN A 44 6.55 7.24 -15.00
CA GLN A 44 5.84 6.17 -14.29
C GLN A 44 5.23 6.80 -13.05
N TYR A 45 3.92 6.65 -12.91
CA TYR A 45 3.22 7.04 -11.70
C TYR A 45 3.24 5.83 -10.76
N ASN A 46 3.74 6.03 -9.55
CA ASN A 46 3.68 5.05 -8.47
C ASN A 46 2.99 5.72 -7.28
N ASN A 47 1.67 5.82 -7.38
CA ASN A 47 0.79 6.27 -6.33
C ASN A 47 0.73 5.21 -5.23
N PRO A 48 0.67 5.61 -3.95
CA PRO A 48 0.51 4.65 -2.89
C PRO A 48 -0.82 3.88 -3.06
N PRO A 49 -0.86 2.58 -2.70
CA PRO A 49 -2.08 1.80 -2.70
C PRO A 49 -3.18 2.45 -1.87
N LEU A 50 -4.43 2.22 -2.25
CA LEU A 50 -5.57 2.73 -1.50
C LEU A 50 -5.66 2.05 -0.13
N GLN A 51 -6.13 2.82 0.86
CA GLN A 51 -6.46 2.26 2.16
C GLN A 51 -7.48 1.12 1.98
N PRO A 52 -7.21 -0.07 2.56
CA PRO A 52 -8.13 -1.20 2.48
C PRO A 52 -9.49 -0.86 3.08
N ASP A 53 -10.55 -1.22 2.36
CA ASP A 53 -11.92 -0.95 2.76
C ASP A 53 -12.39 -1.96 3.81
N THR A 54 -12.64 -1.48 5.02
CA THR A 54 -13.12 -2.29 6.15
C THR A 54 -14.46 -2.97 5.90
N ASP A 55 -15.31 -2.42 5.02
CA ASP A 55 -16.60 -3.03 4.69
C ASP A 55 -16.46 -4.29 3.83
N THR A 56 -15.34 -4.41 3.11
CA THR A 56 -15.02 -5.59 2.29
C THR A 56 -14.18 -6.63 3.04
N MET A 57 -13.72 -6.30 4.24
CA MET A 57 -12.91 -7.15 5.09
C MET A 57 -13.78 -8.09 5.93
N PHE A 58 -13.36 -9.35 6.09
CA PHE A 58 -14.10 -10.33 6.90
C PHE A 58 -13.18 -11.44 7.44
N ALA A 59 -13.68 -12.20 8.40
CA ALA A 59 -12.99 -13.31 9.04
C ALA A 59 -13.83 -14.59 9.02
N ASP A 60 -13.18 -15.74 8.89
CA ASP A 60 -13.80 -17.07 8.92
C ASP A 60 -13.01 -18.05 9.80
N PRO A 61 -13.60 -18.65 10.86
CA PRO A 61 -14.95 -18.37 11.38
C PRO A 61 -15.08 -16.95 11.91
N GLY A 62 -16.22 -16.32 11.67
CA GLY A 62 -16.44 -14.94 12.07
C GLY A 62 -17.47 -14.22 11.20
N THR A 63 -17.33 -12.91 11.12
CA THR A 63 -18.20 -12.04 10.32
C THR A 63 -17.36 -11.03 9.54
N LYS A 64 -18.04 -10.09 8.87
CA LYS A 64 -17.41 -8.84 8.41
C LYS A 64 -16.57 -8.19 9.52
N CYS A 65 -15.58 -7.38 9.12
CA CYS A 65 -14.81 -6.57 10.05
C CYS A 65 -15.78 -5.64 10.80
N LEU A 66 -15.80 -5.74 12.12
CA LEU A 66 -16.71 -4.98 12.97
C LEU A 66 -15.92 -3.97 13.81
N PRO A 67 -16.49 -2.80 14.11
CA PRO A 67 -15.89 -1.88 15.05
C PRO A 67 -15.77 -2.54 16.43
N SER A 68 -14.82 -2.05 17.24
CA SER A 68 -14.44 -2.69 18.51
C SER A 68 -15.60 -2.87 19.49
N GLY A 69 -16.65 -2.04 19.45
CA GLY A 69 -17.85 -2.15 20.29
C GLY A 69 -18.84 -3.25 19.86
N GLN A 70 -18.66 -3.84 18.68
CA GLN A 70 -19.56 -4.87 18.12
C GLN A 70 -18.86 -6.22 17.94
N ALA A 71 -17.65 -6.38 18.50
CA ALA A 71 -16.85 -7.59 18.38
C ALA A 71 -17.66 -8.84 18.76
N LYS A 72 -17.53 -9.90 17.95
CA LYS A 72 -18.20 -11.18 18.16
C LYS A 72 -17.19 -12.23 18.60
N SER A 73 -17.62 -13.13 19.46
CA SER A 73 -16.83 -14.29 19.86
C SER A 73 -16.86 -15.34 18.76
N VAL A 74 -15.71 -15.94 18.52
CA VAL A 74 -15.52 -17.06 17.59
C VAL A 74 -14.90 -18.23 18.37
N ASN A 75 -15.17 -19.45 17.94
CA ASN A 75 -14.75 -20.67 18.62
C ASN A 75 -13.42 -21.25 18.09
N ALA A 76 -12.86 -20.68 17.03
CA ALA A 76 -11.55 -21.04 16.50
C ALA A 76 -10.81 -19.79 15.99
N VAL A 77 -9.49 -19.90 15.86
CA VAL A 77 -8.65 -18.84 15.30
C VAL A 77 -9.01 -18.66 13.82
N PRO A 78 -9.43 -17.46 13.40
CA PRO A 78 -9.92 -17.28 12.05
C PRO A 78 -8.84 -17.04 11.00
N THR A 79 -9.19 -17.33 9.75
CA THR A 79 -8.55 -16.77 8.57
C THR A 79 -9.21 -15.45 8.24
N VAL A 80 -8.41 -14.40 8.05
CA VAL A 80 -8.90 -13.07 7.68
C VAL A 80 -8.73 -12.81 6.19
N TYR A 81 -9.67 -12.06 5.63
CA TYR A 81 -9.76 -11.77 4.21
C TYR A 81 -9.90 -10.26 3.98
N ALA A 82 -9.22 -9.76 2.95
CA ALA A 82 -9.26 -8.36 2.56
C ALA A 82 -9.13 -8.19 1.05
N TYR A 83 -9.71 -7.12 0.52
CA TYR A 83 -9.53 -6.70 -0.88
C TYR A 83 -8.61 -5.49 -0.91
N LEU A 84 -7.49 -5.61 -1.63
CA LEU A 84 -6.51 -4.54 -1.74
C LEU A 84 -6.55 -3.97 -3.15
N LYS A 85 -6.51 -2.64 -3.25
CA LYS A 85 -6.62 -1.92 -4.51
C LYS A 85 -5.51 -0.89 -4.63
N ASP A 86 -4.87 -0.90 -5.77
CA ASP A 86 -3.89 0.07 -6.22
C ASP A 86 -4.46 0.78 -7.46
N PRO A 87 -4.49 2.13 -7.49
CA PRO A 87 -4.98 2.88 -8.64
C PRO A 87 -4.05 2.79 -9.85
N ASP A 88 -2.80 2.37 -9.68
CA ASP A 88 -1.85 2.25 -10.77
C ASP A 88 -2.11 0.96 -11.57
N ALA A 89 -2.66 1.14 -12.76
CA ALA A 89 -3.00 0.05 -13.67
C ALA A 89 -1.81 -0.43 -14.51
N GLU A 90 -0.63 0.20 -14.38
CA GLU A 90 0.56 -0.10 -15.20
C GLU A 90 1.10 -1.51 -14.93
N ASP A 91 1.04 -1.99 -13.67
CA ASP A 91 1.47 -3.33 -13.30
C ASP A 91 0.34 -4.11 -12.61
N LYS A 92 -0.22 -5.07 -13.34
CA LYS A 92 -1.31 -5.92 -12.86
C LYS A 92 -0.94 -6.84 -11.70
N ASN A 93 0.29 -6.90 -11.19
CA ASN A 93 0.68 -7.81 -10.11
C ASN A 93 1.65 -7.14 -9.13
N LYS A 94 1.31 -5.94 -8.65
CA LYS A 94 2.14 -5.22 -7.66
C LYS A 94 1.62 -5.26 -6.24
N VAL A 95 0.33 -5.50 -6.05
CA VAL A 95 -0.28 -5.30 -4.73
C VAL A 95 0.02 -6.49 -3.83
N GLN A 96 0.70 -6.22 -2.72
CA GLN A 96 0.92 -7.14 -1.62
C GLN A 96 0.17 -6.64 -0.39
N GLY A 97 -0.29 -7.57 0.43
CA GLY A 97 -0.90 -7.30 1.73
C GLY A 97 0.07 -7.62 2.86
N GLN A 98 0.01 -6.83 3.92
CA GLN A 98 0.57 -7.21 5.21
C GLN A 98 -0.49 -7.08 6.29
N PHE A 99 -0.69 -8.16 7.03
CA PHE A 99 -1.71 -8.24 8.07
C PHE A 99 -1.07 -8.03 9.43
N THR A 100 -1.78 -7.32 10.29
CA THR A 100 -1.36 -7.07 11.68
C THR A 100 -2.44 -7.57 12.62
N LEU A 101 -2.01 -7.96 13.82
CA LEU A 101 -2.88 -8.44 14.87
C LEU A 101 -2.50 -7.77 16.19
N HIS A 102 -3.53 -7.30 16.88
CA HIS A 102 -3.43 -6.47 18.06
C HIS A 102 -4.34 -7.04 19.16
N TRP A 103 -3.85 -7.03 20.39
CA TRP A 103 -4.66 -7.27 21.58
C TRP A 103 -3.98 -6.68 22.81
N ALA A 104 -4.72 -6.61 23.92
CA ALA A 104 -4.20 -6.30 25.24
C ALA A 104 -3.97 -7.59 26.02
N ASN A 105 -2.87 -7.70 26.75
CA ASN A 105 -2.65 -8.81 27.69
C ASN A 105 -3.45 -8.59 28.98
N ASN A 106 -3.66 -7.34 29.36
CA ASN A 106 -4.44 -6.98 30.54
C ASN A 106 -5.93 -6.97 30.18
N ALA A 107 -6.77 -7.52 31.08
CA ALA A 107 -8.21 -7.57 30.90
C ALA A 107 -8.88 -6.19 30.84
N ASP A 108 -8.22 -5.15 31.39
CA ASP A 108 -8.66 -3.76 31.34
C ASP A 108 -8.36 -3.06 30.01
N GLY A 109 -7.61 -3.70 29.11
CA GLY A 109 -7.27 -3.15 27.80
C GLY A 109 -6.14 -2.11 27.82
N SER A 110 -5.49 -1.88 28.97
CA SER A 110 -4.50 -0.81 29.17
C SER A 110 -3.24 -0.93 28.31
N ASP A 111 -2.87 -2.16 27.91
CA ASP A 111 -1.67 -2.46 27.12
C ASP A 111 -1.98 -2.83 25.67
N TRP A 112 -3.07 -2.29 25.11
CA TRP A 112 -3.44 -2.55 23.72
C TRP A 112 -2.28 -2.22 22.76
N GLY A 113 -1.90 -3.19 21.93
CA GLY A 113 -0.80 -3.00 20.99
C GLY A 113 -0.71 -4.11 19.96
N GLU A 114 0.18 -3.91 18.98
CA GLU A 114 0.55 -4.95 18.01
C GLU A 114 1.30 -6.09 18.71
N LYS A 115 0.91 -7.31 18.36
CA LYS A 115 1.51 -8.54 18.90
C LYS A 115 1.99 -9.46 17.81
N TRP A 116 1.51 -9.27 16.57
CA TRP A 116 1.95 -10.03 15.42
C TRP A 116 1.74 -9.25 14.12
N THR A 117 2.68 -9.44 13.20
CA THR A 117 2.63 -8.92 11.84
C THR A 117 3.06 -10.02 10.88
N SER A 118 2.29 -10.21 9.80
CA SER A 118 2.57 -11.20 8.77
C SER A 118 3.76 -10.79 7.91
N ALA A 119 4.33 -11.75 7.17
CA ALA A 119 5.12 -11.42 5.98
C ALA A 119 4.21 -10.76 4.91
N LEU A 120 4.82 -10.10 3.94
CA LEU A 120 4.09 -9.64 2.75
C LEU A 120 3.50 -10.84 2.01
N THR A 121 2.22 -10.78 1.66
CA THR A 121 1.60 -11.81 0.82
C THR A 121 2.24 -11.81 -0.57
N PRO A 122 2.09 -12.90 -1.35
CA PRO A 122 2.38 -12.88 -2.77
C PRO A 122 1.67 -11.71 -3.46
N ALA A 123 2.34 -11.08 -4.42
CA ALA A 123 1.76 -9.99 -5.18
C ALA A 123 0.59 -10.50 -6.04
N LYS A 124 -0.52 -9.77 -6.04
CA LYS A 124 -1.70 -10.08 -6.84
C LYS A 124 -2.17 -8.83 -7.57
N THR A 125 -3.13 -9.05 -8.48
CA THR A 125 -3.80 -7.97 -9.18
C THR A 125 -4.66 -7.12 -8.27
N THR A 126 -4.68 -5.82 -8.53
CA THR A 126 -5.56 -4.85 -7.88
C THR A 126 -7.01 -5.36 -7.85
N GLY A 127 -7.67 -5.25 -6.71
CA GLY A 127 -9.02 -5.79 -6.48
C GLY A 127 -9.09 -7.30 -6.20
N SER A 128 -7.96 -8.00 -6.15
CA SER A 128 -7.94 -9.41 -5.74
C SER A 128 -8.19 -9.59 -4.24
N ARG A 129 -8.71 -10.76 -3.89
CA ARG A 129 -8.85 -11.18 -2.49
C ARG A 129 -7.52 -11.69 -1.94
N PHE A 130 -7.13 -11.15 -0.80
CA PHE A 130 -6.01 -11.62 0.02
C PHE A 130 -6.58 -12.36 1.22
N GLU A 131 -5.87 -13.38 1.66
CA GLU A 131 -6.25 -14.22 2.79
C GLU A 131 -5.02 -14.50 3.64
N GLN A 132 -5.22 -14.50 4.96
CA GLN A 132 -4.15 -14.73 5.92
C GLN A 132 -4.69 -15.50 7.12
N PRO A 133 -4.25 -16.74 7.38
CA PRO A 133 -4.55 -17.42 8.63
C PRO A 133 -3.88 -16.65 9.78
N LEU A 134 -4.64 -16.33 10.81
CA LEU A 134 -4.09 -15.73 12.03
C LEU A 134 -3.28 -16.77 12.81
N PRO A 135 -2.22 -16.35 13.53
CA PRO A 135 -1.39 -17.28 14.29
C PRO A 135 -2.18 -17.92 15.45
N PRO A 136 -1.88 -19.18 15.82
CA PRO A 136 -2.55 -19.87 16.93
C PRO A 136 -2.14 -19.36 18.32
N THR A 137 -1.27 -18.33 18.39
CA THR A 137 -0.72 -17.76 19.63
C THR A 137 -1.70 -16.86 20.37
N ILE A 138 -2.91 -16.66 19.82
CA ILE A 138 -3.97 -15.84 20.43
C ILE A 138 -4.51 -16.54 21.68
N PRO A 139 -4.46 -15.92 22.87
CA PRO A 139 -5.03 -16.52 24.07
C PRO A 139 -6.56 -16.61 23.99
N GLN A 140 -7.15 -17.65 24.59
CA GLN A 140 -8.60 -17.82 24.64
C GLN A 140 -9.28 -16.68 25.41
N GLY A 141 -10.50 -16.32 25.01
CA GLY A 141 -11.27 -15.24 25.66
C GLY A 141 -10.71 -13.83 25.44
N THR A 142 -9.74 -13.67 24.53
CA THR A 142 -9.09 -12.39 24.26
C THR A 142 -9.81 -11.62 23.17
N LYS A 143 -10.06 -10.33 23.41
CA LYS A 143 -10.50 -9.41 22.37
C LYS A 143 -9.32 -9.10 21.45
N ILE A 144 -9.45 -9.45 20.18
CA ILE A 144 -8.47 -9.14 19.14
C ILE A 144 -8.95 -8.02 18.23
N GLY A 145 -8.02 -7.26 17.69
CA GLY A 145 -8.21 -6.38 16.55
C GLY A 145 -7.19 -6.74 15.48
N TRP A 146 -7.60 -6.74 14.23
CA TRP A 146 -6.71 -7.06 13.11
C TRP A 146 -6.81 -5.98 12.05
N GLY A 147 -5.73 -5.80 11.31
CA GLY A 147 -5.60 -4.80 10.26
C GLY A 147 -4.89 -5.38 9.05
N VAL A 148 -4.96 -4.65 7.95
CA VAL A 148 -4.21 -4.94 6.74
C VAL A 148 -3.73 -3.63 6.13
N ARG A 149 -2.50 -3.63 5.62
CA ARG A 149 -1.96 -2.56 4.78
C ARG A 149 -1.58 -3.12 3.42
N ALA A 150 -1.81 -2.32 2.39
CA ALA A 150 -1.34 -2.62 1.05
C ALA A 150 0.08 -2.07 0.82
N TRP A 151 0.85 -2.76 -0.01
CA TRP A 151 2.25 -2.46 -0.34
C TRP A 151 2.50 -2.77 -1.82
N ASP A 152 3.24 -1.92 -2.53
CA ASP A 152 3.43 -1.95 -3.99
C ASP A 152 4.89 -1.82 -4.48
N GLY A 153 5.86 -1.52 -3.60
CA GLY A 153 7.27 -1.40 -4.00
C GLY A 153 8.06 -0.29 -3.32
#